data_AF-X0W779-F1
#
_entry.id   AF-X0W779-F1
#
_cell.length_a   1.000
_cell.length_b   1.000
_cell.length_c   1.000
_cell.angle_alpha   90.00
_cell.angle_beta   90.00
_cell.angle_gamma   90.00
#
_symmetry.space_group_name_H-M   'P 1'
#
loop_
_entity.id
_entity.type
_entity.pdbx_description
1 polymer ?
#
loop_
_entity_poly.entity_id
_entity_poly.type
_entity_poly.pdbx_seq_one_letter_code
_entity_poly.pdbx_strand_id
1 'polypeptide(L)' 'LLGIPFRVTISPRTLAKNSAEIKKRSEKEAQLVPLEKLTEKLKELIKD' A
#
# COMPACT_ATOMS: atom_id res chain seq x y z
N LEU A 1 -1.03 -19.77 -3.77
CA LEU A 1 -0.90 -18.30 -3.58
C LEU A 1 0.54 -17.89 -3.84
N LEU A 2 0.79 -16.81 -4.61
CA LEU A 2 2.10 -16.44 -5.16
C LEU A 2 3.13 -15.86 -4.16
N GLY A 3 2.95 -16.06 -2.85
CA GLY A 3 3.91 -15.56 -1.84
C GLY A 3 4.05 -14.04 -1.70
N ILE A 4 3.33 -13.22 -2.48
CA ILE A 4 3.45 -11.76 -2.41
C ILE A 4 3.01 -11.25 -1.01
N PRO A 5 3.90 -10.57 -0.25
CA PRO A 5 3.66 -10.21 1.15
C PRO A 5 2.84 -8.92 1.33
N PHE A 6 2.87 -8.00 0.36
CA PHE A 6 2.17 -6.72 0.40
C PHE A 6 1.22 -6.57 -0.79
N ARG A 7 0.09 -5.88 -0.57
CA ARG A 7 -0.83 -5.48 -1.63
C ARG A 7 -0.97 -3.97 -1.62
N VAL A 8 -0.80 -3.37 -2.80
CA VAL A 8 -1.10 -1.97 -3.06
C VAL A 8 -2.34 -1.91 -3.95
N THR A 9 -3.34 -1.14 -3.55
CA THR A 9 -4.59 -0.94 -4.28
C THR A 9 -4.69 0.52 -4.71
N ILE A 10 -4.90 0.73 -6.00
CA ILE A 10 -5.20 2.04 -6.59
C ILE A 10 -6.59 1.96 -7.18
N SER A 11 -7.48 2.89 -6.79
CA SER A 11 -8.84 2.99 -7.28
C SER A 11 -9.17 4.43 -7.67
N PRO A 12 -10.25 4.69 -8.42
CA PRO A 12 -10.68 6.06 -8.69
C PRO A 12 -10.85 6.91 -7.42
N ARG A 13 -11.30 6.28 -6.32
CA ARG A 13 -11.47 6.94 -5.01
C ARG A 13 -10.14 7.36 -4.39
N THR A 14 -9.13 6.50 -4.42
CA THR A 14 -7.82 6.79 -3.80
C THR A 14 -7.04 7.78 -4.66
N LEU A 15 -7.16 7.66 -5.99
CA LEU A 15 -6.54 8.57 -6.95
C LEU A 15 -7.11 9.99 -6.87
N ALA A 16 -8.42 10.15 -6.65
CA ALA A 16 -9.05 11.45 -6.39
C ALA A 16 -8.48 12.16 -5.15
N LYS A 17 -7.84 11.41 -4.24
CA LYS A 17 -7.14 11.91 -3.04
C LYS A 17 -5.61 11.90 -3.19
N ASN A 18 -5.10 11.67 -4.40
CA ASN A 18 -3.68 11.52 -4.70
C ASN A 18 -2.97 10.49 -3.80
N SER A 19 -3.63 9.34 -3.59
CA SER A 19 -3.23 8.31 -2.61
C SER A 19 -3.44 6.89 -3.12
N ALA A 20 -2.84 5.93 -2.42
CA ALA A 20 -3.03 4.49 -2.61
C ALA A 20 -3.23 3.79 -1.26
N GLU A 21 -3.91 2.66 -1.28
CA GLU A 21 -4.06 1.81 -0.10
C GLU A 21 -2.96 0.74 -0.10
N ILE A 22 -2.31 0.53 1.05
CA ILE A 22 -1.30 -0.51 1.23
C ILE A 22 -1.66 -1.41 2.42
N LYS A 23 -1.47 -2.72 2.29
CA LYS A 23 -1.65 -3.67 3.40
C LYS A 23 -0.70 -4.85 3.33
N LYS A 24 -0.31 -5.37 4.49
CA LYS A 24 0.27 -6.71 4.60
C LYS A 24 -0.79 -7.74 4.23
N ARG A 25 -0.38 -8.84 3.62
CA ARG A 25 -1.30 -9.89 3.20
C ARG A 25 -1.98 -10.60 4.38
N SER A 26 -1.28 -10.69 5.52
CA SER A 26 -1.81 -11.22 6.78
C SER A 26 -2.73 -10.24 7.50
N GLU A 27 -2.65 -8.94 7.18
CA GLU A 27 -3.44 -7.89 7.83
C GLU A 27 -4.77 -7.65 7.10
N LYS A 28 -5.80 -7.37 7.90
CA LYS A 28 -7.14 -7.04 7.38
C LYS A 28 -7.21 -5.58 6.93
N GLU A 29 -6.65 -4.68 7.72
CA GLU A 29 -6.72 -3.24 7.51
C GLU A 29 -5.74 -2.77 6.43
N ALA A 30 -6.12 -1.72 5.71
CA ALA A 30 -5.27 -1.07 4.73
C ALA A 30 -5.01 0.37 5.17
N GLN A 31 -3.77 0.81 4.98
CA GLN A 31 -3.34 2.17 5.27
C GLN A 31 -3.42 3.00 4.00
N LEU A 32 -3.97 4.21 4.09
CA LEU A 32 -3.98 5.15 2.98
C LEU A 32 -2.68 5.96 2.98
N VAL A 33 -1.93 5.92 1.90
CA VAL A 33 -0.62 6.56 1.77
C VAL A 33 -0.63 7.49 0.55
N PRO A 34 -0.16 8.75 0.67
CA PRO A 34 0.02 9.63 -0.48
C PRO A 34 0.91 8.99 -1.54
N LEU A 35 0.58 9.16 -2.83
CA LEU A 35 1.32 8.55 -3.93
C LEU A 35 2.80 8.94 -3.93
N GLU A 36 3.10 10.19 -3.59
CA GLU A 36 4.48 10.71 -3.47
C GLU A 36 5.32 9.95 -2.44
N LYS A 37 4.71 9.46 -1.36
CA LYS A 37 5.38 8.74 -0.27
C LYS A 37 5.27 7.22 -0.37
N LEU A 38 4.58 6.71 -1.38
CA LEU A 38 4.26 5.27 -1.49
C LEU A 38 5.52 4.41 -1.59
N THR A 39 6.51 4.86 -2.37
CA THR A 39 7.76 4.11 -2.58
C THR A 39 8.64 4.08 -1.33
N GLU A 40 8.73 5.19 -0.61
CA GLU A 40 9.42 5.28 0.68
C GLU A 40 8.74 4.37 1.70
N LYS A 41 7.41 4.43 1.81
CA LYS A 41 6.66 3.61 2.75
C LYS A 41 6.79 2.10 2.46
N LEU A 42 6.79 1.71 1.19
CA LEU A 42 7.03 0.33 0.79
C LEU A 42 8.43 -0.14 1.18
N LYS A 43 9.46 0.70 1.01
CA LYS A 43 10.84 0.36 1.41
C LYS A 43 10.98 0.17 2.91
N GLU A 44 10.31 0.97 3.73
CA GLU A 44 10.25 0.77 5.18
C GLU A 44 9.64 -0.60 5.50
N LEU A 45 8.47 -0.89 4.95
CA LEU A 45 7.72 -2.12 5.24
C LEU A 45 8.44 -3.41 4.80
N ILE A 46 9.30 -3.36 3.78
CA ILE A 46 10.07 -4.51 3.29
C ILE A 46 11.32 -4.78 4.16
N LYS A 47 11.85 -3.76 4.84
CA LYS A 47 13.03 -3.89 5.70
C LYS A 47 12.71 -4.46 7.08
N ASP A 48 11.45 -4.37 7.50
CA ASP A 48 10.90 -4.99 8.71
C ASP A 48 10.59 -6.48 8.50
#